data_AF-A0A0W1QH48-F1
#
_entry.id   AF-A0A0W1QH48-F1
#
_cell.length_a   1.000
_cell.length_b   1.000
_cell.length_c   1.000
_cell.angle_alpha   90.00
_cell.angle_beta   90.00
_cell.angle_gamma   90.00
#
_symmetry.space_group_name_H-M   'P 1'
#
loop_
_entity.id
_entity.type
_entity.pdbx_description
1 polymer ?
#
loop_
_entity_poly.entity_id
_entity_poly.type
_entity_poly.pdbx_seq_one_letter_code
_entity_poly.pdbx_strand_id
1 'polypeptide(L)'
;MSRPAASQRRAGGMVLPAMIVGVGLSGFFDGILLHQVLQWHHLLSLVPGAPFHDIGTQVLADGLFHVLMYLVTATGLWLFWRRRDRLAPEAGGWRAVAGGGLVGFGLWNIVDVGFFHWILGIHRIRVNVPDPLVYDVAWLAALGLVPLGIGWWLLRAPARSPRGAGAASLFLAALALLGGGLAARPAPDARTALVFFGPGTSAGAALNIAIAADVRLAWLDPRGRMIAVSLADPGAEQRLYRAGALLVTRSPLLAGCATALSV
;
A
#
# COMPACT_ATOMS: atom_id res chain seq x y z
N MET A 1 -43.91 16.16 7.74
CA MET A 1 -42.45 16.36 7.56
C MET A 1 -41.72 15.76 8.76
N SER A 2 -41.24 14.52 8.66
CA SER A 2 -40.64 13.81 9.81
C SER A 2 -39.75 12.63 9.34
N ARG A 3 -38.64 12.93 8.64
CA ARG A 3 -37.58 11.96 8.28
C ARG A 3 -36.10 12.33 8.64
N PRO A 4 -35.76 13.25 9.57
CA PRO A 4 -34.33 13.54 9.84
C PRO A 4 -33.61 12.53 10.76
N ALA A 5 -34.32 11.84 11.66
CA ALA A 5 -33.66 11.01 12.69
C ALA A 5 -33.08 9.68 12.15
N ALA A 6 -33.74 9.07 11.16
CA ALA A 6 -33.32 7.79 10.59
C ALA A 6 -32.09 7.93 9.67
N SER A 7 -31.98 9.04 8.92
CA SER A 7 -30.82 9.31 8.07
C SER A 7 -29.58 9.69 8.89
N GLN A 8 -29.73 10.48 9.95
CA GLN A 8 -28.63 10.79 10.88
C GLN A 8 -28.10 9.55 11.61
N ARG A 9 -28.99 8.65 12.08
CA ARG A 9 -28.58 7.37 12.71
C ARG A 9 -27.87 6.42 11.73
N ARG A 10 -28.24 6.44 10.44
CA ARG A 10 -27.56 5.64 9.40
C ARG A 10 -26.17 6.19 9.07
N ALA A 11 -26.01 7.51 8.97
CA ALA A 11 -24.73 8.17 8.71
C ALA A 11 -23.72 7.99 9.87
N GLY A 12 -24.19 8.07 11.13
CA GLY A 12 -23.35 7.78 12.31
C GLY A 12 -22.78 6.35 12.32
N GLY A 13 -23.45 5.41 11.66
CA GLY A 13 -22.98 4.04 11.49
C GLY A 13 -21.72 3.89 10.62
N MET A 14 -21.33 4.91 9.85
CA MET A 14 -20.20 4.85 8.91
C MET A 14 -18.95 5.58 9.41
N VAL A 15 -19.11 6.44 10.43
CA VAL A 15 -18.01 7.24 10.98
C VAL A 15 -16.96 6.36 11.66
N LEU A 16 -17.37 5.43 12.53
CA LEU A 16 -16.43 4.54 13.23
C LEU A 16 -15.65 3.62 12.27
N PRO A 17 -16.28 2.90 11.31
CA PRO A 17 -15.55 2.14 10.29
C PRO A 17 -14.53 3.02 9.54
N ALA A 18 -14.94 4.25 9.17
CA ALA A 18 -14.07 5.19 8.50
C ALA A 18 -12.89 5.64 9.36
N MET A 19 -13.12 5.94 10.63
CA MET A 19 -12.07 6.29 11.60
C MET A 19 -11.05 5.16 11.74
N ILE A 20 -11.49 3.91 11.85
CA ILE A 20 -10.59 2.76 11.96
C ILE A 20 -9.73 2.62 10.70
N VAL A 21 -10.32 2.76 9.50
CA VAL A 21 -9.55 2.79 8.24
C VAL A 21 -8.59 3.97 8.23
N GLY A 22 -9.02 5.16 8.69
CA GLY A 22 -8.19 6.35 8.77
C GLY A 22 -6.95 6.18 9.66
N VAL A 23 -7.10 5.54 10.83
CA VAL A 23 -5.98 5.18 11.71
C VAL A 23 -4.98 4.30 10.96
N GLY A 24 -5.46 3.22 10.32
CA GLY A 24 -4.59 2.32 9.57
C GLY A 24 -3.88 3.01 8.40
N LEU A 25 -4.58 3.84 7.63
CA LEU A 25 -3.99 4.63 6.54
C LEU A 25 -2.94 5.62 7.04
N SER A 26 -3.14 6.23 8.21
CA SER A 26 -2.13 7.11 8.78
C SER A 26 -0.90 6.36 9.25
N GLY A 27 -1.06 5.21 9.90
CA GLY A 27 0.07 4.38 10.29
C GLY A 27 0.84 3.85 9.08
N PHE A 28 0.15 3.49 7.99
CA PHE A 28 0.83 3.18 6.73
C PHE A 28 1.56 4.37 6.14
N PHE A 29 0.93 5.55 6.12
CA PHE A 29 1.56 6.74 5.57
C PHE A 29 2.85 7.06 6.33
N ASP A 30 2.80 7.01 7.65
CA ASP A 30 3.94 7.17 8.54
C ASP A 30 5.03 6.10 8.30
N GLY A 31 4.68 4.82 8.43
CA GLY A 31 5.62 3.72 8.27
C GLY A 31 6.25 3.62 6.88
N ILE A 32 5.50 3.93 5.81
CA ILE A 32 6.04 3.94 4.45
C ILE A 32 6.89 5.18 4.23
N LEU A 33 6.36 6.37 4.51
CA LEU A 33 7.06 7.61 4.19
C LEU A 33 8.28 7.80 5.10
N LEU A 34 8.12 7.67 6.41
CA LEU A 34 9.17 7.98 7.37
C LEU A 34 10.13 6.83 7.58
N HIS A 35 9.66 5.57 7.65
CA HIS A 35 10.56 4.45 7.91
C HIS A 35 11.24 3.90 6.66
N GLN A 36 10.55 3.90 5.51
CA GLN A 36 11.04 3.23 4.30
C GLN A 36 11.58 4.21 3.26
N VAL A 37 10.81 5.26 2.93
CA VAL A 37 11.18 6.20 1.86
C VAL A 37 12.22 7.21 2.34
N LEU A 38 11.91 7.94 3.42
CA LEU A 38 12.79 8.96 3.97
C LEU A 38 13.81 8.39 4.95
N GLN A 39 13.48 7.23 5.55
CA GLN A 39 14.31 6.56 6.55
C GLN A 39 14.73 7.50 7.69
N TRP A 40 13.83 8.41 8.07
CA TRP A 40 14.08 9.41 9.09
C TRP A 40 14.11 8.81 10.50
N HIS A 41 13.41 7.69 10.69
CA HIS A 41 13.43 6.87 11.88
C HIS A 41 12.83 5.49 11.57
N HIS A 42 13.04 4.55 12.49
CA HIS A 42 12.37 3.26 12.59
C HIS A 42 11.62 3.19 13.92
N LEU A 43 10.66 2.26 14.06
CA LEU A 43 9.81 2.14 15.25
C LEU A 43 10.59 2.06 16.58
N LEU A 44 11.77 1.42 16.57
CA LEU A 44 12.57 1.20 17.78
C LEU A 44 13.85 2.05 17.78
N SER A 45 13.91 3.14 17.02
CA SER A 45 15.15 3.91 16.80
C SER A 45 15.81 4.43 18.07
N LEU A 46 15.03 4.75 19.11
CA LEU A 46 15.54 5.27 20.38
C LEU A 46 15.39 4.27 21.54
N VAL A 47 14.97 3.03 21.25
CA VAL A 47 14.96 1.97 22.26
C VAL A 47 16.41 1.59 22.58
N PRO A 48 16.84 1.65 23.86
CA PRO A 48 18.22 1.39 24.22
C PRO A 48 18.56 -0.09 24.11
N GLY A 49 19.77 -0.39 23.64
CA GLY A 49 20.35 -1.74 23.66
C GLY A 49 20.84 -2.18 22.30
N ALA A 50 21.99 -2.85 22.27
CA ALA A 50 22.65 -3.29 21.03
C ALA A 50 21.73 -4.07 20.06
N PRO A 51 20.83 -4.97 20.51
CA PRO A 51 19.92 -5.67 19.60
C PRO A 51 18.94 -4.76 18.86
N PHE A 52 18.50 -3.66 19.47
CA PHE A 52 17.56 -2.74 18.84
C PHE A 52 18.23 -1.81 17.83
N HIS A 53 19.55 -1.65 17.87
CA HIS A 53 20.29 -0.89 16.86
C HIS A 53 20.60 -1.72 15.60
N ASP A 54 20.37 -3.03 15.63
CA ASP A 54 20.48 -3.88 14.45
C ASP A 54 19.39 -3.55 13.41
N ILE A 55 19.78 -3.36 12.15
CA ILE A 55 18.87 -2.99 11.07
C ILE A 55 17.85 -4.09 10.77
N GLY A 56 18.21 -5.36 10.94
CA GLY A 56 17.28 -6.49 10.77
C GLY A 56 16.14 -6.43 11.80
N THR A 57 16.47 -6.08 13.03
CA THR A 57 15.49 -5.90 14.12
C THR A 57 14.59 -4.69 13.88
N GLN A 58 15.13 -3.56 13.41
CA GLN A 58 14.35 -2.38 13.05
C GLN A 58 13.37 -2.68 11.90
N VAL A 59 13.84 -3.31 10.82
CA VAL A 59 13.02 -3.71 9.67
C VAL A 59 11.94 -4.71 10.08
N LEU A 60 12.24 -5.66 10.96
CA LEU A 60 11.25 -6.58 11.51
C LEU A 60 10.17 -5.83 12.30
N ALA A 61 10.56 -4.93 13.20
CA ALA A 61 9.64 -4.16 14.02
C ALA A 61 8.72 -3.28 13.15
N ASP A 62 9.27 -2.62 12.14
CA ASP A 62 8.51 -1.86 11.16
C ASP A 62 7.53 -2.76 10.39
N GLY A 63 7.97 -3.95 9.96
CA GLY A 63 7.13 -4.93 9.29
C GLY A 63 5.96 -5.38 10.17
N LEU A 64 6.21 -5.65 11.47
CA LEU A 64 5.17 -6.01 12.43
C LEU A 64 4.19 -4.86 12.67
N PHE A 65 4.68 -3.62 12.71
CA PHE A 65 3.82 -2.44 12.75
C PHE A 65 2.91 -2.34 11.52
N HIS A 66 3.44 -2.59 10.32
CA HIS A 66 2.62 -2.62 9.10
C HIS A 66 1.58 -3.75 9.14
N VAL A 67 1.93 -4.94 9.66
CA VAL A 67 0.96 -6.03 9.86
C VAL A 67 -0.17 -5.58 10.80
N LEU A 68 0.15 -4.90 11.91
CA LEU A 68 -0.86 -4.32 12.79
C LEU A 68 -1.76 -3.33 12.04
N MET A 69 -1.19 -2.43 11.22
CA MET A 69 -1.96 -1.49 10.41
C MET A 69 -2.85 -2.18 9.36
N TYR A 70 -2.43 -3.32 8.80
CA TYR A 70 -3.27 -4.15 7.94
C TYR A 70 -4.47 -4.72 8.70
N LEU A 71 -4.26 -5.24 9.92
CA LEU A 71 -5.34 -5.77 10.76
C LEU A 71 -6.34 -4.68 11.16
N VAL A 72 -5.85 -3.50 11.54
CA VAL A 72 -6.69 -2.33 11.84
C VAL A 72 -7.51 -1.94 10.61
N THR A 73 -6.86 -1.77 9.45
CA THR A 73 -7.53 -1.39 8.21
C THR A 73 -8.55 -2.44 7.78
N ALA A 74 -8.19 -3.72 7.81
CA ALA A 74 -9.09 -4.84 7.48
C ALA A 74 -10.31 -4.87 8.41
N THR A 75 -10.14 -4.57 9.69
CA THR A 75 -11.26 -4.45 10.64
C THR A 75 -12.21 -3.32 10.24
N GLY A 76 -11.68 -2.15 9.89
CA GLY A 76 -12.48 -1.03 9.39
C GLY A 76 -13.26 -1.37 8.11
N LEU A 77 -12.59 -2.01 7.15
CA LEU A 77 -13.20 -2.48 5.89
C LEU A 77 -14.26 -3.57 6.13
N TRP A 78 -14.01 -4.51 7.03
CA TRP A 78 -14.99 -5.52 7.41
C TRP A 78 -16.23 -4.90 8.06
N LEU A 79 -16.05 -3.88 8.92
CA LEU A 79 -17.18 -3.13 9.49
C LEU A 79 -17.96 -2.36 8.41
N PHE A 80 -17.28 -1.79 7.41
CA PHE A 80 -17.96 -1.23 6.24
C PHE A 80 -18.78 -2.28 5.50
N TRP A 81 -18.20 -3.44 5.21
CA TRP A 81 -18.86 -4.55 4.55
C TRP A 81 -20.11 -5.02 5.31
N ARG A 82 -20.02 -5.18 6.64
CA ARG A 82 -21.16 -5.55 7.50
C ARG A 82 -22.26 -4.50 7.55
N ARG A 83 -21.93 -3.24 7.24
CA ARG A 83 -22.86 -2.11 7.27
C ARG A 83 -23.20 -1.63 5.85
N ARG A 84 -22.90 -2.43 4.82
CA ARG A 84 -23.07 -2.03 3.42
C ARG A 84 -24.52 -1.69 3.06
N ASP A 85 -25.50 -2.33 3.70
CA ASP A 85 -26.92 -2.03 3.48
C ASP A 85 -27.33 -0.65 4.04
N ARG A 86 -26.43 -0.02 4.81
CA ARG A 86 -26.55 1.36 5.33
C ARG A 86 -25.78 2.37 4.49
N LEU A 87 -25.05 1.95 3.45
CA LEU A 87 -24.53 2.83 2.39
C LEU A 87 -25.71 3.37 1.57
N ALA A 88 -26.46 4.31 2.14
CA ALA A 88 -27.43 5.05 1.37
C ALA A 88 -26.68 6.05 0.47
N PRO A 89 -26.98 6.14 -0.85
CA PRO A 89 -26.46 7.18 -1.74
C PRO A 89 -26.90 8.60 -1.35
N GLU A 90 -27.71 8.73 -0.30
CA GLU A 90 -28.27 10.00 0.16
C GLU A 90 -27.19 10.99 0.60
N ALA A 91 -27.55 12.27 0.47
CA ALA A 91 -26.71 13.40 0.78
C ALA A 91 -26.10 13.30 2.19
N GLY A 92 -24.78 13.07 2.28
CA GLY A 92 -24.04 13.04 3.54
C GLY A 92 -23.21 11.78 3.79
N GLY A 93 -23.47 10.67 3.08
CA GLY A 93 -22.71 9.41 3.25
C GLY A 93 -21.19 9.56 3.04
N TRP A 94 -20.78 10.29 2.00
CA TRP A 94 -19.36 10.55 1.75
C TRP A 94 -18.70 11.41 2.83
N ARG A 95 -19.44 12.31 3.50
CA ARG A 95 -18.90 13.14 4.60
C ARG A 95 -18.65 12.31 5.85
N ALA A 96 -19.52 11.33 6.12
CA ALA A 96 -19.29 10.38 7.20
C ALA A 96 -18.03 9.54 6.96
N VAL A 97 -17.80 9.12 5.71
CA VAL A 97 -16.60 8.36 5.32
C VAL A 97 -15.36 9.23 5.31
N ALA A 98 -15.35 10.33 4.56
CA ALA A 98 -14.19 11.23 4.48
C ALA A 98 -13.88 11.89 5.82
N GLY A 99 -14.92 12.37 6.51
CA GLY A 99 -14.78 13.02 7.81
C GLY A 99 -14.33 12.06 8.91
N GLY A 100 -14.93 10.86 8.98
CA GLY A 100 -14.47 9.83 9.90
C GLY A 100 -13.05 9.37 9.59
N GLY A 101 -12.71 9.16 8.32
CA GLY A 101 -11.36 8.82 7.88
C GLY A 101 -10.31 9.84 8.31
N LEU A 102 -10.57 11.13 8.08
CA LEU A 102 -9.66 12.21 8.48
C LEU A 102 -9.52 12.35 10.00
N VAL A 103 -10.62 12.14 10.75
CA VAL A 103 -10.55 12.10 12.22
C VAL A 103 -9.67 10.93 12.69
N GLY A 104 -9.85 9.74 12.12
CA GLY A 104 -9.02 8.59 12.43
C GLY A 104 -7.54 8.81 12.09
N PHE A 105 -7.29 9.39 10.91
CA PHE A 105 -5.94 9.72 10.46
C PHE A 105 -5.25 10.69 11.42
N GLY A 106 -5.94 11.77 11.80
CA GLY A 106 -5.40 12.74 12.75
C GLY A 106 -5.18 12.15 14.15
N LEU A 107 -6.10 11.28 14.60
CA LEU A 107 -6.01 10.62 15.91
C LEU A 107 -4.78 9.72 16.01
N TRP A 108 -4.43 8.98 14.96
CA TRP A 108 -3.20 8.18 14.95
C TRP A 108 -1.97 9.05 15.19
N ASN A 109 -1.82 10.16 14.46
CA ASN A 109 -0.67 11.06 14.63
C ASN A 109 -0.61 11.69 16.04
N ILE A 110 -1.77 11.96 16.66
CA ILE A 110 -1.82 12.45 18.04
C ILE A 110 -1.34 11.37 19.02
N VAL A 111 -1.76 10.12 18.82
CA VAL A 111 -1.30 8.99 19.63
C VAL A 111 0.19 8.77 19.40
N ASP A 112 0.65 8.78 18.16
CA ASP A 112 2.05 8.50 17.84
C ASP A 112 3.00 9.55 18.41
N VAL A 113 2.76 10.81 18.08
CA VAL A 113 3.59 11.91 18.60
C VAL A 113 3.41 12.07 20.12
N GLY A 114 2.16 12.06 20.61
CA GLY A 114 1.90 12.30 22.03
C GLY A 114 2.37 11.16 22.92
N PHE A 115 2.08 9.92 22.54
CA PHE A 115 2.38 8.75 23.37
C PHE A 115 3.72 8.12 23.02
N PHE A 116 3.99 7.77 21.76
CA PHE A 116 5.23 7.07 21.41
C PHE A 116 6.44 8.01 21.37
N HIS A 117 6.31 9.25 20.89
CA HIS A 117 7.46 10.18 20.82
C HIS A 117 7.74 10.92 22.12
N TRP A 118 6.71 11.38 22.81
CA TRP A 118 6.88 12.26 23.97
C TRP A 118 6.80 11.52 25.31
N ILE A 119 5.87 10.57 25.46
CA ILE A 119 5.72 9.82 26.71
C ILE A 119 6.70 8.64 26.77
N LEU A 120 6.68 7.76 25.76
CA LEU A 120 7.55 6.59 25.73
C LEU A 120 8.94 6.90 25.19
N GLY A 121 9.06 7.87 24.28
CA GLY A 121 10.35 8.30 23.73
C GLY A 121 11.07 7.23 22.92
N ILE A 122 10.33 6.28 22.32
CA ILE A 122 10.93 5.14 21.61
C ILE A 122 11.36 5.46 20.17
N HIS A 123 10.81 6.53 19.60
CA HIS A 123 11.23 7.14 18.32
C HIS A 123 10.78 8.60 18.27
N ARG A 124 11.21 9.35 17.24
CA ARG A 124 10.80 10.74 16.94
C ARG A 124 10.57 10.86 15.44
N ILE A 125 9.84 11.88 14.97
CA ILE A 125 9.57 12.05 13.51
C ILE A 125 10.86 12.05 12.69
N ARG A 126 11.90 12.70 13.20
CA ARG A 126 13.23 12.65 12.60
C ARG A 126 14.27 12.50 13.68
N VAL A 127 14.97 11.37 13.65
CA VAL A 127 16.14 11.16 14.50
C VAL A 127 17.38 11.72 13.78
N ASN A 128 18.42 12.07 14.55
CA ASN A 128 19.70 12.63 14.04
C ASN A 128 19.64 14.09 13.53
N VAL A 129 18.80 14.93 14.14
CA VAL A 129 18.81 16.38 13.93
C VAL A 129 18.99 17.12 15.25
N PRO A 130 19.51 18.37 15.25
CA PRO A 130 19.74 19.13 16.48
C PRO A 130 18.46 19.40 17.29
N ASP A 131 17.32 19.59 16.62
CA ASP A 131 16.04 19.85 17.26
C ASP A 131 14.93 18.94 16.69
N PRO A 132 14.76 17.72 17.23
CA PRO A 132 13.70 16.80 16.80
C PRO A 132 12.29 17.29 17.14
N LEU A 133 12.14 18.18 18.13
CA LEU A 133 10.83 18.61 18.60
C LEU A 133 10.09 19.46 17.54
N VAL A 134 10.83 20.28 16.79
CA VAL A 134 10.26 21.06 15.68
C VAL A 134 9.60 20.16 14.64
N TYR A 135 10.21 19.02 14.33
CA TYR A 135 9.65 18.04 13.39
C TYR A 135 8.40 17.37 13.94
N ASP A 136 8.40 16.98 15.22
CA ASP A 136 7.20 16.41 15.85
C ASP A 136 6.02 17.38 15.86
N VAL A 137 6.27 18.65 16.22
CA VAL A 137 5.22 19.67 16.28
C VAL A 137 4.70 19.98 14.87
N ALA A 138 5.58 20.12 13.89
CA ALA A 138 5.19 20.36 12.50
C ALA A 138 4.35 19.20 11.94
N TRP A 139 4.78 17.95 12.19
CA TRP A 139 4.05 16.76 11.76
C TRP A 139 2.69 16.63 12.47
N LEU A 140 2.66 16.80 13.79
CA LEU A 140 1.43 16.77 14.58
C LEU A 140 0.45 17.85 14.13
N ALA A 141 0.93 19.06 13.82
CA ALA A 141 0.08 20.12 13.30
C ALA A 141 -0.48 19.77 11.92
N ALA A 142 0.39 19.38 10.99
CA ALA A 142 0.05 19.16 9.59
C ALA A 142 -0.78 17.89 9.35
N LEU A 143 -0.45 16.79 10.02
CA LEU A 143 -1.05 15.46 9.79
C LEU A 143 -1.92 14.97 10.97
N GLY A 144 -1.75 15.53 12.16
CA GLY A 144 -2.65 15.32 13.28
C GLY A 144 -3.82 16.30 13.29
N LEU A 145 -3.54 17.56 13.61
CA LEU A 145 -4.55 18.57 13.94
C LEU A 145 -5.34 19.06 12.71
N VAL A 146 -4.68 19.31 11.57
CA VAL A 146 -5.35 19.77 10.35
C VAL A 146 -6.35 18.72 9.82
N PRO A 147 -5.97 17.44 9.62
CA PRO A 147 -6.92 16.39 9.22
C PRO A 147 -8.03 16.20 10.24
N LEU A 148 -7.70 16.19 11.54
CA LEU A 148 -8.71 16.08 12.61
C LEU A 148 -9.74 17.22 12.52
N GLY A 149 -9.28 18.46 12.36
CA GLY A 149 -10.14 19.65 12.24
C GLY A 149 -11.03 19.62 11.00
N ILE A 150 -10.47 19.28 9.83
CA ILE A 150 -11.23 19.13 8.59
C ILE A 150 -12.26 18.00 8.72
N GLY A 151 -11.85 16.86 9.27
CA GLY A 151 -12.72 15.71 9.48
C GLY A 151 -13.88 16.04 10.40
N TRP A 152 -13.60 16.70 11.52
CA TRP A 152 -14.61 17.19 12.45
C TRP A 152 -15.58 18.19 11.81
N TRP A 153 -15.07 19.13 11.02
CA TRP A 153 -15.89 20.08 10.27
C TRP A 153 -16.80 19.36 9.27
N LEU A 154 -16.29 18.37 8.52
CA LEU A 154 -17.09 17.59 7.57
C LEU A 154 -18.24 16.85 8.25
N LEU A 155 -18.01 16.30 9.44
CA LEU A 155 -19.00 15.57 10.23
C LEU A 155 -20.07 16.49 10.85
N ARG A 156 -19.77 17.78 11.05
CA ARG A 156 -20.70 18.79 11.58
C ARG A 156 -21.44 19.60 10.51
N ALA A 157 -20.89 19.67 9.30
CA ALA A 157 -21.46 20.45 8.22
C ALA A 157 -22.83 19.90 7.76
N PRO A 158 -23.83 20.76 7.49
CA PRO A 158 -25.14 20.32 7.04
C PRO A 158 -25.06 19.55 5.72
N ALA A 159 -25.87 18.49 5.62
CA ALA A 159 -25.94 17.63 4.44
C ALA A 159 -26.38 18.44 3.21
N ARG A 160 -25.41 18.75 2.34
CA ARG A 160 -25.68 19.24 0.99
C ARG A 160 -25.58 18.08 0.01
N SER A 161 -26.52 18.01 -0.93
CA SER A 161 -26.56 17.01 -2.00
C SER A 161 -25.25 17.07 -2.79
N PRO A 162 -24.44 15.99 -2.80
CA PRO A 162 -23.25 15.94 -3.62
C PRO A 162 -23.72 15.75 -5.07
N ARG A 163 -23.42 16.72 -5.94
CA ARG A 163 -23.50 16.51 -7.39
C ARG A 163 -22.25 15.72 -7.81
N GLY A 164 -22.40 14.49 -8.31
CA GLY A 164 -21.35 13.80 -9.07
C GLY A 164 -20.58 12.63 -8.41
N ALA A 165 -20.95 12.16 -7.21
CA ALA A 165 -20.24 11.05 -6.54
C ALA A 165 -20.18 9.74 -7.36
N GLY A 166 -21.21 9.46 -8.18
CA GLY A 166 -21.22 8.29 -9.07
C GLY A 166 -20.21 8.39 -10.22
N ALA A 167 -19.97 9.60 -10.74
CA ALA A 167 -19.00 9.81 -11.82
C ALA A 167 -17.55 9.62 -11.34
N ALA A 168 -17.24 10.03 -10.11
CA ALA A 168 -15.93 9.84 -9.52
C ALA A 168 -15.61 8.35 -9.25
N SER A 169 -16.56 7.58 -8.72
CA SER A 169 -16.38 6.14 -8.51
C SER A 169 -16.24 5.37 -9.82
N LEU A 170 -17.02 5.71 -10.85
CA LEU A 170 -16.89 5.12 -12.18
C LEU A 170 -15.55 5.49 -12.84
N PHE A 171 -15.11 6.73 -12.68
CA PHE A 171 -13.82 7.18 -13.17
C PHE A 171 -12.65 6.44 -12.49
N LEU A 172 -12.68 6.27 -11.17
CA LEU A 172 -11.65 5.52 -10.44
C LEU A 172 -11.65 4.03 -10.80
N ALA A 173 -12.84 3.41 -10.93
CA ALA A 173 -12.95 2.03 -11.36
C ALA A 173 -12.43 1.85 -12.80
N ALA A 174 -12.77 2.78 -13.71
CA ALA A 174 -12.25 2.78 -15.07
C ALA A 174 -10.73 2.97 -15.08
N LEU A 175 -10.19 3.89 -14.28
CA LEU A 175 -8.75 4.12 -14.17
C LEU A 175 -8.01 2.89 -13.64
N ALA A 176 -8.56 2.21 -12.63
CA ALA A 176 -7.97 0.99 -12.07
C ALA A 176 -8.00 -0.17 -13.09
N LEU A 177 -9.11 -0.36 -13.80
CA LEU A 177 -9.25 -1.40 -14.83
C LEU A 177 -8.36 -1.10 -16.04
N LEU A 178 -8.28 0.16 -16.48
CA LEU A 178 -7.42 0.60 -17.57
C LEU A 178 -5.94 0.49 -17.19
N GLY A 179 -5.55 0.98 -16.01
CA GLY A 179 -4.19 0.88 -15.50
C GLY A 179 -3.74 -0.56 -15.32
N GLY A 180 -4.58 -1.40 -14.71
CA GLY A 180 -4.32 -2.84 -14.58
C GLY A 180 -4.24 -3.54 -15.94
N GLY A 181 -5.14 -3.22 -16.86
CA GLY A 181 -5.13 -3.75 -18.23
C GLY A 181 -3.90 -3.34 -19.03
N LEU A 182 -3.44 -2.09 -18.90
CA LEU A 182 -2.22 -1.59 -19.52
C LEU A 182 -0.98 -2.24 -18.90
N ALA A 183 -0.91 -2.36 -17.58
CA ALA A 183 0.20 -3.00 -16.88
C ALA A 183 0.30 -4.51 -17.18
N ALA A 184 -0.83 -5.17 -17.47
CA ALA A 184 -0.88 -6.57 -17.86
C ALA A 184 -0.39 -6.83 -19.31
N ARG A 185 -0.29 -5.80 -20.15
CA ARG A 185 0.23 -5.97 -21.53
C ARG A 185 1.75 -6.11 -21.53
N PRO A 186 2.33 -6.93 -22.43
CA PRO A 186 3.76 -6.94 -22.67
C PRO A 186 4.24 -5.54 -23.05
N ALA A 187 5.35 -5.08 -22.45
CA ALA A 187 5.97 -3.84 -22.90
C ALA A 187 6.52 -4.04 -24.33
N PRO A 188 6.18 -3.17 -25.31
CA PRO A 188 6.49 -3.39 -26.72
C PRO A 188 8.00 -3.50 -27.00
N ASP A 189 8.82 -2.80 -26.21
CA ASP A 189 10.29 -2.76 -26.36
C ASP A 189 11.03 -3.61 -25.31
N ALA A 190 10.32 -4.33 -24.44
CA ALA A 190 10.96 -5.16 -23.43
C ALA A 190 11.61 -6.37 -24.09
N ARG A 191 12.95 -6.37 -24.09
CA ARG A 191 13.77 -7.49 -24.54
C ARG A 191 13.93 -8.56 -23.47
N THR A 192 13.72 -8.21 -22.20
CA THR A 192 13.86 -9.15 -21.08
C THR A 192 12.50 -9.72 -20.67
N ALA A 193 12.44 -11.04 -20.54
CA ALA A 193 11.28 -11.77 -20.05
C ALA A 193 11.62 -12.59 -18.80
N LEU A 194 10.64 -12.71 -17.89
CA LEU A 194 10.66 -13.73 -16.85
C LEU A 194 10.03 -15.01 -17.38
N VAL A 195 10.68 -16.13 -17.10
CA VAL A 195 10.23 -17.48 -17.43
C VAL A 195 10.02 -18.23 -16.13
N PHE A 196 8.85 -18.84 -15.97
CA PHE A 196 8.49 -19.66 -14.82
C PHE A 196 8.39 -21.13 -15.24
N PHE A 197 8.89 -22.01 -14.39
CA PHE A 197 8.89 -23.46 -14.59
C PHE A 197 7.97 -24.16 -13.60
N GLY A 198 7.60 -25.40 -13.93
CA GLY A 198 6.82 -26.25 -13.03
C GLY A 198 7.59 -26.72 -11.80
N PRO A 199 6.88 -27.24 -10.78
CA PRO A 199 7.51 -27.86 -9.63
C PRO A 199 8.44 -29.00 -10.07
N GLY A 200 9.68 -29.03 -9.56
CA GLY A 200 10.66 -30.06 -9.86
C GLY A 200 11.76 -29.67 -10.87
N THR A 201 11.63 -28.51 -11.54
CA THR A 201 12.72 -27.97 -12.37
C THR A 201 13.86 -27.46 -11.49
N SER A 202 15.05 -28.06 -11.62
CA SER A 202 16.26 -27.62 -10.94
C SER A 202 16.90 -26.43 -11.65
N ALA A 203 17.78 -25.69 -10.97
CA ALA A 203 18.49 -24.57 -11.58
C ALA A 203 19.32 -24.99 -12.81
N GLY A 204 19.93 -26.18 -12.75
CA GLY A 204 20.64 -26.75 -13.90
C GLY A 204 19.70 -27.09 -15.07
N ALA A 205 18.51 -27.62 -14.79
CA ALA A 205 17.51 -27.88 -15.82
C ALA A 205 17.01 -26.57 -16.48
N ALA A 206 16.75 -25.53 -15.67
CA ALA A 206 16.37 -24.21 -16.16
C ALA A 206 17.47 -23.58 -17.05
N LEU A 207 18.74 -23.72 -16.66
CA LEU A 207 19.88 -23.28 -17.48
C LEU A 207 19.95 -24.04 -18.81
N ASN A 208 19.80 -25.36 -18.79
CA ASN A 208 19.80 -26.18 -20.01
C ASN A 208 18.66 -25.80 -20.95
N ILE A 209 17.48 -25.46 -20.40
CA ILE A 209 16.34 -24.96 -21.18
C ILE A 209 16.67 -23.63 -21.85
N ALA A 210 17.31 -22.70 -21.13
CA ALA A 210 17.73 -21.42 -21.70
C ALA A 210 18.73 -21.60 -22.86
N ILE A 211 19.70 -22.50 -22.69
CA ILE A 211 20.69 -22.85 -23.72
C ILE A 211 20.00 -23.51 -24.93
N ALA A 212 19.12 -24.48 -24.71
CA ALA A 212 18.42 -25.19 -25.78
C ALA A 212 17.43 -24.29 -26.54
N ALA A 213 16.86 -23.29 -25.87
CA ALA A 213 16.02 -22.28 -26.49
C ALA A 213 16.81 -21.16 -27.18
N ASP A 214 18.15 -21.18 -27.09
CA ASP A 214 19.05 -20.17 -27.64
C ASP A 214 18.66 -18.76 -27.17
N VAL A 215 18.53 -18.60 -25.85
CA VAL A 215 18.23 -17.31 -25.22
C VAL A 215 19.33 -16.93 -24.23
N ARG A 216 19.65 -15.64 -24.16
CA ARG A 216 20.67 -15.14 -23.24
C ARG A 216 20.10 -15.06 -21.83
N LEU A 217 20.71 -15.78 -20.90
CA LEU A 217 20.34 -15.73 -19.49
C LEU A 217 20.83 -14.40 -18.87
N ALA A 218 19.92 -13.65 -18.27
CA ALA A 218 20.22 -12.45 -17.50
C ALA A 218 20.31 -12.76 -16.00
N TRP A 219 19.48 -13.68 -15.50
CA TRP A 219 19.47 -14.09 -14.09
C TRP A 219 18.79 -15.46 -13.91
N LEU A 220 19.17 -16.20 -12.87
CA LEU A 220 18.62 -17.52 -12.53
C LEU A 220 18.35 -17.63 -11.03
N ASP A 221 17.16 -18.09 -10.68
CA ASP A 221 16.80 -18.49 -9.32
C ASP A 221 17.60 -19.75 -8.91
N PRO A 222 18.32 -19.73 -7.78
CA PRO A 222 19.03 -20.92 -7.26
C PRO A 222 18.12 -22.15 -7.07
N ARG A 223 16.81 -21.96 -6.88
CA ARG A 223 15.84 -23.06 -6.77
C ARG A 223 15.30 -23.56 -8.11
N GLY A 224 15.68 -22.93 -9.23
CA GLY A 224 15.31 -23.33 -10.58
C GLY A 224 13.87 -23.08 -11.00
N ARG A 225 13.09 -22.32 -10.21
CA ARG A 225 11.67 -22.08 -10.50
C ARG A 225 11.45 -20.97 -11.50
N MET A 226 12.43 -20.07 -11.66
CA MET A 226 12.34 -18.93 -12.55
C MET A 226 13.70 -18.49 -13.09
N ILE A 227 13.69 -17.94 -14.30
CA ILE A 227 14.85 -17.28 -14.93
C ILE A 227 14.42 -15.96 -15.57
N ALA A 228 15.36 -15.03 -15.70
CA ALA A 228 15.22 -13.86 -16.55
C ALA A 228 16.09 -14.05 -17.80
N VAL A 229 15.51 -13.86 -18.99
CA VAL A 229 16.19 -14.09 -20.27
C VAL A 229 15.95 -12.93 -21.22
N SER A 230 16.91 -12.68 -22.12
CA SER A 230 16.75 -11.76 -23.24
C SER A 230 16.18 -12.50 -24.45
N LEU A 231 15.07 -11.99 -24.99
CA LEU A 231 14.36 -12.46 -26.16
C LEU A 231 14.76 -11.56 -27.34
N ALA A 232 15.87 -11.91 -28.00
CA ALA A 232 16.39 -11.13 -29.11
C ALA A 232 15.63 -11.36 -30.43
N ASP A 233 15.12 -12.58 -30.65
CA ASP A 233 14.57 -12.99 -31.94
C ASP A 233 13.09 -13.42 -31.86
N PRO A 234 12.31 -13.17 -32.93
CA PRO A 234 10.95 -13.70 -33.07
C PRO A 234 10.94 -15.24 -32.92
N GLY A 235 10.09 -15.75 -32.02
CA GLY A 235 9.91 -17.19 -31.78
C GLY A 235 10.68 -17.78 -30.60
N ALA A 236 11.54 -16.98 -29.92
CA ALA A 236 12.23 -17.41 -28.71
C ALA A 236 11.27 -17.86 -27.59
N GLU A 237 10.15 -17.15 -27.41
CA GLU A 237 9.10 -17.52 -26.44
C GLU A 237 8.54 -18.92 -26.72
N GLN A 238 8.30 -19.25 -28.00
CA GLN A 238 7.73 -20.53 -28.37
C GLN A 238 8.72 -21.69 -28.20
N ARG A 239 10.02 -21.44 -28.30
CA ARG A 239 11.06 -22.41 -27.96
C ARG A 239 11.10 -22.66 -26.46
N LEU A 240 10.98 -21.62 -25.64
CA LEU A 240 10.90 -21.74 -24.18
C LEU A 240 9.68 -22.55 -23.73
N TYR A 241 8.50 -22.30 -24.32
CA TYR A 241 7.31 -23.11 -24.05
C TYR A 241 7.50 -24.58 -24.45
N ARG A 242 8.08 -24.85 -25.63
CA ARG A 242 8.38 -26.22 -26.08
C ARG A 242 9.39 -26.92 -25.17
N ALA A 243 10.28 -26.16 -24.53
CA ALA A 243 11.27 -26.66 -23.58
C ALA A 243 10.72 -26.80 -22.14
N GLY A 244 9.41 -26.60 -21.93
CA GLY A 244 8.76 -26.84 -20.64
C GLY A 244 8.57 -25.62 -19.75
N ALA A 245 8.74 -24.40 -20.29
CA ALA A 245 8.29 -23.20 -19.59
C ALA A 245 6.76 -23.23 -19.39
N LEU A 246 6.28 -22.88 -18.20
CA LEU A 246 4.85 -22.72 -17.91
C LEU A 246 4.35 -21.34 -18.31
N LEU A 247 5.18 -20.31 -18.10
CA LEU A 247 4.84 -18.94 -18.39
C LEU A 247 6.10 -18.19 -18.82
N VAL A 248 6.00 -17.47 -19.94
CA VAL A 248 6.99 -16.50 -20.39
C VAL A 248 6.29 -15.14 -20.43
N THR A 249 6.76 -14.17 -19.65
CA THR A 249 6.09 -12.86 -19.54
C THR A 249 7.07 -11.69 -19.62
N ARG A 250 6.67 -10.70 -20.44
CA ARG A 250 7.28 -9.37 -20.58
C ARG A 250 6.38 -8.26 -20.00
N SER A 251 5.33 -8.65 -19.27
CA SER A 251 4.38 -7.71 -18.69
C SER A 251 5.00 -7.04 -17.46
N PRO A 252 4.94 -5.70 -17.33
CA PRO A 252 5.36 -4.99 -16.13
C PRO A 252 4.69 -5.51 -14.85
N LEU A 253 3.44 -5.99 -14.93
CA LEU A 253 2.70 -6.54 -13.79
C LEU A 253 3.35 -7.81 -13.20
N LEU A 254 3.89 -8.69 -14.05
CA LEU A 254 4.42 -10.00 -13.64
C LEU A 254 5.95 -10.07 -13.69
N ALA A 255 6.57 -9.31 -14.59
CA ALA A 255 8.02 -9.20 -14.73
C ALA A 255 8.61 -7.97 -14.01
N GLY A 256 7.78 -7.08 -13.47
CA GLY A 256 8.22 -5.95 -12.64
C GLY A 256 9.32 -5.13 -13.32
N CYS A 257 10.36 -4.79 -12.54
CA CYS A 257 11.53 -4.06 -13.01
C CYS A 257 12.42 -4.88 -13.96
N ALA A 258 12.24 -6.21 -14.06
CA ALA A 258 13.01 -7.02 -15.00
C ALA A 258 12.71 -6.64 -16.46
N THR A 259 11.53 -6.08 -16.73
CA THR A 259 11.17 -5.53 -18.05
C THR A 259 12.02 -4.33 -18.46
N ALA A 260 12.61 -3.60 -17.49
CA ALA A 260 13.47 -2.45 -17.71
C ALA A 260 14.96 -2.82 -17.79
N LEU A 261 15.33 -4.07 -17.48
CA LEU A 261 16.70 -4.55 -17.67
C LEU A 261 16.96 -4.66 -19.18
N SER A 262 17.68 -3.67 -19.71
CA SER A 262 18.27 -3.73 -21.04
C SER A 262 19.69 -4.29 -20.87
N VAL A 263 19.89 -5.55 -21.25
CA VAL A 263 21.21 -6.20 -21.29
C VAL A 263 21.57 -6.55 -22.72
#